data_AF-A0A1C6S6Y0-F1
#
_entry.id   AF-A0A1C6S6Y0-F1
#
_cell.length_a   1.000
_cell.length_b   1.000
_cell.length_c   1.000
_cell.angle_alpha   90.00
_cell.angle_beta   90.00
_cell.angle_gamma   90.00
#
_symmetry.space_group_name_H-M   'P 1'
#
loop_
_entity.id
_entity.type
_entity.pdbx_description
1 polymer ?
#
loop_
_entity_poly.entity_id
_entity_poly.type
_entity_poly.pdbx_seq_one_letter_code
_entity_poly.pdbx_strand_id
1 'polypeptide(L)'
;MQVEGRWVYQEQGVRHAFSLCRVLDAGTFDQSYDLLGVVQVAVDRRRPEKLSAGLRPWALATLASGGYGFGRFYAAFTTLDEDGEPYRSIAEEYVDWSGTEVLVPAAPLPGPDGSE
;
A
#
# COMPACT_ATOMS: atom_id res chain seq x y z
N MET A 1 -37.94 -37.50 -7.51
CA MET A 1 -37.42 -36.32 -8.23
C MET A 1 -36.32 -35.72 -7.39
N GLN A 2 -35.06 -36.05 -7.70
CA GLN A 2 -33.89 -35.42 -7.07
C GLN A 2 -33.63 -34.11 -7.81
N VAL A 3 -33.63 -32.99 -7.10
CA VAL A 3 -33.06 -31.74 -7.62
C VAL A 3 -31.60 -31.78 -7.20
N GLU A 4 -30.73 -32.26 -8.09
CA GLU A 4 -29.29 -32.13 -7.94
C GLU A 4 -28.97 -30.64 -7.82
N GLY A 5 -28.63 -30.22 -6.60
CA GLY A 5 -28.02 -28.94 -6.33
C GLY A 5 -26.70 -28.88 -7.08
N ARG A 6 -26.72 -28.28 -8.26
CA ARG A 6 -25.54 -27.93 -9.04
C ARG A 6 -24.66 -27.09 -8.12
N TRP A 7 -23.58 -27.68 -7.61
CA TRP A 7 -22.51 -26.97 -6.94
C TRP A 7 -21.97 -25.96 -7.92
N VAL A 8 -22.45 -24.71 -7.80
CA VAL A 8 -21.79 -23.57 -8.40
C VAL A 8 -20.50 -23.46 -7.60
N TYR A 9 -19.41 -23.95 -8.18
CA TYR A 9 -18.07 -23.65 -7.75
C TYR A 9 -17.96 -22.12 -7.78
N GLN A 10 -18.28 -21.46 -6.68
CA GLN A 10 -17.95 -20.05 -6.51
C GLN A 10 -16.44 -20.03 -6.45
N GLU A 11 -15.80 -19.76 -7.59
CA GLU A 11 -14.39 -19.38 -7.64
C GLU A 11 -14.19 -18.33 -6.55
N GLN A 12 -13.49 -18.73 -5.49
CA GLN A 12 -13.16 -17.88 -4.36
C GLN A 12 -12.64 -16.56 -4.94
N GLY A 13 -13.40 -15.48 -4.72
CA GLY A 13 -13.02 -14.15 -5.16
C GLY A 13 -11.65 -13.85 -4.60
N VAL A 14 -10.61 -13.71 -5.45
CA VAL A 14 -9.28 -13.28 -5.00
C VAL A 14 -9.50 -12.06 -4.11
N ARG A 15 -9.19 -12.22 -2.81
CA ARG A 15 -9.35 -11.16 -1.83
C ARG A 15 -8.20 -10.19 -2.05
N HIS A 16 -8.46 -8.92 -1.82
CA HIS A 16 -7.42 -7.90 -1.95
C HIS A 16 -7.44 -6.99 -0.73
N ALA A 17 -6.31 -6.38 -0.44
CA ALA A 17 -6.16 -5.46 0.67
C ALA A 17 -5.24 -4.30 0.34
N PHE A 18 -5.45 -3.20 1.06
CA PHE A 18 -4.40 -2.23 1.25
C PHE A 18 -3.71 -2.48 2.59
N SER A 19 -2.38 -2.51 2.58
CA SER A 19 -1.56 -2.58 3.78
C SER A 19 -0.72 -1.32 3.91
N LEU A 20 -0.44 -0.93 5.15
CA LEU A 20 0.44 0.17 5.50
C LEU A 20 1.47 -0.32 6.51
N CYS A 21 2.74 -0.12 6.18
CA CYS A 21 3.87 -0.43 7.04
C CYS A 21 4.71 0.81 7.30
N ARG A 22 5.33 0.89 8.48
CA ARG A 22 6.45 1.78 8.72
C ARG A 22 7.72 1.13 8.18
N VAL A 23 8.53 1.88 7.44
CA VAL A 23 9.85 1.42 7.02
C VAL A 23 10.85 1.74 8.13
N LEU A 24 11.51 0.70 8.62
CA LEU A 24 12.60 0.80 9.59
C LEU A 24 13.93 0.69 8.86
N ASP A 25 14.94 1.42 9.34
CA ASP A 25 16.31 1.42 8.78
C ASP A 25 16.35 1.65 7.26
N ALA A 26 15.50 2.58 6.79
CA ALA A 26 15.29 2.86 5.37
C ALA A 26 16.60 3.18 4.63
N GLY A 27 16.85 2.50 3.52
CA GLY A 27 18.06 2.69 2.71
C GLY A 27 19.30 1.97 3.23
N THR A 28 19.16 1.13 4.25
CA THR A 28 20.23 0.26 4.76
C THR A 28 20.00 -1.20 4.34
N PHE A 29 21.00 -2.05 4.58
CA PHE A 29 20.88 -3.50 4.37
C PHE A 29 19.88 -4.15 5.33
N ASP A 30 19.69 -3.58 6.51
CA ASP A 30 18.80 -4.07 7.57
C ASP A 30 17.36 -3.50 7.46
N GLN A 31 17.00 -2.98 6.27
CA GLN A 31 15.67 -2.43 6.05
C GLN A 31 14.58 -3.47 6.34
N SER A 32 13.66 -3.10 7.22
CA SER A 32 12.52 -3.93 7.62
C SER A 32 11.22 -3.13 7.63
N TYR A 33 10.10 -3.83 7.76
CA TYR A 33 8.77 -3.25 7.68
C TYR A 33 7.95 -3.65 8.91
N ASP A 34 7.45 -2.64 9.62
CA ASP A 34 6.54 -2.82 10.75
C ASP A 34 5.10 -2.60 10.29
N LEU A 35 4.27 -3.64 10.31
CA LEU A 35 2.91 -3.61 9.79
C LEU A 35 2.00 -2.82 10.74
N LEU A 36 1.45 -1.71 10.25
CA LEU A 36 0.59 -0.81 11.03
C LEU A 36 -0.89 -1.12 10.86
N GLY A 37 -1.28 -1.58 9.67
CA GLY A 37 -2.66 -1.94 9.39
C GLY A 37 -2.87 -2.55 8.02
N VAL A 38 -3.94 -3.35 7.93
CA VAL A 38 -4.44 -3.96 6.70
C VAL A 38 -5.93 -3.72 6.63
N VAL A 39 -6.42 -3.24 5.48
CA VAL A 39 -7.86 -3.16 5.21
C VAL A 39 -8.18 -3.95 3.95
N GLN A 40 -9.11 -4.89 4.07
CA GLN A 40 -9.61 -5.63 2.93
C GLN A 40 -10.47 -4.70 2.06
N VAL A 41 -10.23 -4.71 0.76
CA VAL A 41 -10.95 -3.87 -0.21
C VAL A 41 -11.78 -4.73 -1.16
N ALA A 42 -13.02 -4.28 -1.42
CA ALA A 42 -13.87 -4.91 -2.42
C ALA A 42 -13.37 -4.51 -3.82
N VAL A 43 -12.92 -5.50 -4.59
CA VAL A 43 -12.42 -5.28 -5.96
C VAL A 43 -13.51 -5.57 -6.96
N ASP A 44 -13.85 -4.56 -7.76
CA ASP A 44 -14.55 -4.80 -9.01
C ASP A 44 -13.59 -5.51 -9.98
N ARG A 45 -13.85 -6.79 -10.23
CA ARG A 45 -13.03 -7.64 -11.10
C ARG A 45 -12.89 -7.11 -12.54
N ARG A 46 -13.76 -6.18 -12.98
CA ARG A 46 -13.70 -5.63 -14.34
C ARG A 46 -12.73 -4.44 -14.44
N ARG A 47 -12.35 -3.83 -13.31
CA ARG A 47 -11.41 -2.69 -13.26
C ARG A 47 -10.52 -2.69 -12.00
N PRO A 48 -9.70 -3.72 -11.77
CA PRO A 48 -8.77 -3.76 -10.64
C PRO A 48 -7.79 -2.56 -10.63
N GLU A 49 -7.44 -2.02 -11.80
CA GLU A 49 -6.53 -0.88 -11.97
C GLU A 49 -7.06 0.42 -11.34
N LYS A 50 -8.38 0.58 -11.20
CA LYS A 50 -8.96 1.76 -10.55
C LYS A 50 -8.67 1.81 -9.06
N LEU A 51 -8.43 0.67 -8.42
CA LEU A 51 -8.12 0.62 -6.99
C LEU A 51 -6.66 0.92 -6.70
N SER A 52 -5.74 0.59 -7.62
CA SER A 52 -4.35 1.02 -7.52
C SER A 52 -4.23 2.55 -7.43
N ALA A 53 -5.09 3.30 -8.14
CA ALA A 53 -5.15 4.76 -8.06
C ALA A 53 -5.64 5.27 -6.68
N GLY A 54 -6.35 4.44 -5.93
CA GLY A 54 -6.84 4.74 -4.57
C GLY A 54 -5.83 4.49 -3.46
N LEU A 55 -4.73 3.78 -3.74
CA LEU A 55 -3.73 3.38 -2.73
C LEU A 55 -3.12 4.58 -2.02
N ARG A 56 -2.61 5.56 -2.78
CA ARG A 56 -1.98 6.75 -2.22
C ARG A 56 -2.98 7.62 -1.41
N PRO A 57 -4.17 7.99 -1.93
CA PRO A 57 -5.17 8.70 -1.14
C PRO A 57 -5.53 7.99 0.17
N TRP A 58 -5.69 6.67 0.13
CA TRP A 58 -5.98 5.86 1.32
C TRP A 58 -4.82 5.89 2.32
N ALA A 59 -3.57 5.71 1.88
CA ALA A 59 -2.40 5.74 2.74
C ALA A 59 -2.26 7.09 3.45
N LEU A 60 -2.46 8.20 2.73
CA LEU A 60 -2.40 9.55 3.31
C LEU A 60 -3.51 9.80 4.33
N ALA A 61 -4.74 9.37 4.04
CA ALA A 61 -5.85 9.48 4.98
C ALA A 61 -5.60 8.65 6.25
N THR A 62 -5.02 7.46 6.10
CA THR A 62 -4.64 6.57 7.21
C THR A 62 -3.53 7.20 8.06
N LEU A 63 -2.52 7.78 7.42
CA LEU A 63 -1.43 8.47 8.11
C LEU A 63 -1.93 9.67 8.92
N ALA A 64 -2.77 10.51 8.30
CA ALA A 64 -3.34 11.69 8.92
C ALA A 64 -4.28 11.37 10.09
N SER A 65 -5.05 10.28 9.99
CA SER A 65 -6.01 9.89 11.04
C SER A 65 -5.40 9.07 12.17
N GLY A 66 -4.36 8.27 11.88
CA GLY A 66 -3.73 7.38 12.86
C GLY A 66 -2.73 8.05 13.79
N GLY A 67 -2.43 9.34 13.59
CA GLY A 67 -1.50 10.09 14.45
C GLY A 67 -0.05 9.60 14.34
N TYR A 68 0.33 9.03 13.19
CA TYR A 68 1.67 8.52 12.97
C TYR A 68 2.66 9.69 12.83
N GLY A 69 3.77 9.60 13.56
CA GLY A 69 4.84 10.61 13.54
C GLY A 69 5.74 10.53 12.30
N PHE A 70 6.83 11.31 12.35
CA PHE A 70 7.83 11.37 11.28
C PHE A 70 8.38 9.99 10.88
N GLY A 71 8.50 9.75 9.58
CA GLY A 71 9.17 8.56 9.04
C GLY A 71 8.84 8.28 7.58
N ARG A 72 9.41 7.18 7.07
CA ARG A 72 9.06 6.61 5.78
C ARG A 72 8.05 5.50 5.96
N PHE A 73 7.02 5.49 5.13
CA PHE A 73 5.95 4.52 5.14
C PHE A 73 5.87 3.85 3.78
N TYR A 74 5.50 2.57 3.80
CA TYR A 74 5.28 1.75 2.62
C TYR A 74 3.81 1.33 2.61
N ALA A 75 3.10 1.68 1.54
CA ALA A 75 1.73 1.25 1.31
C ALA A 75 1.70 0.29 0.12
N ALA A 76 0.96 -0.80 0.23
CA ALA A 76 0.80 -1.76 -0.85
C ALA A 76 -0.66 -2.14 -1.07
N PHE A 77 -1.02 -2.29 -2.33
CA PHE A 77 -2.22 -3.00 -2.75
C PHE A 77 -1.84 -4.43 -3.09
N THR A 78 -2.34 -5.39 -2.33
CA THR A 78 -1.98 -6.80 -2.48
C THR A 78 -3.20 -7.68 -2.73
N THR A 79 -2.98 -8.84 -3.34
CA THR A 79 -3.90 -9.97 -3.17
C THR A 79 -3.64 -10.62 -1.81
N LEU A 80 -4.70 -11.11 -1.18
CA LEU A 80 -4.61 -11.93 0.02
C LEU A 80 -4.64 -13.42 -0.35
N ASP A 81 -3.90 -14.24 0.38
CA ASP A 81 -3.97 -15.69 0.28
C ASP A 81 -5.19 -16.28 1.04
N GLU A 82 -5.19 -17.59 1.27
CA GLU A 82 -6.26 -18.33 1.97
C GLU A 82 -6.32 -17.98 3.47
N ASP A 83 -5.19 -17.64 4.07
CA ASP A 83 -5.07 -17.22 5.47
C ASP A 83 -5.40 -15.73 5.67
N GLY A 84 -5.50 -14.97 4.57
CA GLY A 84 -5.79 -13.54 4.60
C GLY A 84 -4.55 -12.67 4.69
N GLU A 85 -3.38 -13.26 4.46
CA GLU A 85 -2.09 -12.58 4.49
C GLU A 85 -1.77 -11.97 3.11
N PRO A 86 -1.08 -10.83 3.06
CA PRO A 86 -0.67 -10.19 1.81
C PRO A 86 0.32 -11.08 1.06
N TYR A 87 -0.06 -11.52 -0.15
CA TYR A 87 0.76 -12.43 -0.95
C TYR A 87 1.49 -11.72 -2.10
N ARG A 88 0.74 -11.09 -3.03
CA ARG A 88 1.31 -10.47 -4.24
C ARG A 88 0.93 -9.00 -4.33
N SER A 89 1.93 -8.12 -4.36
CA SER A 89 1.76 -6.70 -4.61
C SER A 89 1.35 -6.43 -6.07
N ILE A 90 0.32 -5.60 -6.21
CA ILE A 90 -0.25 -5.11 -7.47
C ILE A 90 0.17 -3.65 -7.69
N ALA A 91 0.18 -2.86 -6.62
CA ALA A 91 0.67 -1.50 -6.60
C ALA A 91 1.36 -1.23 -5.27
N GLU A 92 2.36 -0.35 -5.30
CA GLU A 92 3.21 -0.02 -4.17
C GLU A 92 3.45 1.49 -4.17
N GLU A 93 3.52 2.08 -2.99
CA GLU A 93 3.79 3.51 -2.82
C GLU A 93 4.66 3.73 -1.58
N TYR A 94 5.67 4.57 -1.72
CA TYR A 94 6.48 5.04 -0.60
C TYR A 94 6.07 6.48 -0.26
N VAL A 95 5.85 6.73 1.03
CA VAL A 95 5.47 8.04 1.54
C VAL A 95 6.47 8.46 2.60
N ASP A 96 7.23 9.52 2.33
CA ASP A 96 7.98 10.24 3.35
C ASP A 96 7.01 11.20 4.05
N TRP A 97 6.84 11.04 5.36
CA TRP A 97 5.80 11.72 6.15
C TRP A 97 6.43 12.48 7.32
N SER A 98 6.01 13.73 7.51
CA SER A 98 6.51 14.60 8.58
C SER A 98 5.86 14.34 9.94
N GLY A 99 4.72 13.65 9.96
CA GLY A 99 3.78 13.60 11.07
C GLY A 99 2.44 14.27 10.74
N THR A 100 2.43 15.24 9.82
CA THR A 100 1.23 15.97 9.41
C THR A 100 1.08 16.14 7.90
N GLU A 101 2.16 16.01 7.13
CA GLU A 101 2.19 16.23 5.70
C GLU A 101 3.24 15.36 4.99
N VAL A 102 3.10 15.22 3.67
CA VAL A 102 4.06 14.50 2.82
C VAL A 102 5.29 15.36 2.64
N LEU A 103 6.45 14.78 2.91
CA LEU A 103 7.74 15.40 2.66
C LEU A 103 8.06 15.30 1.17
N VAL A 104 8.42 16.44 0.58
CA VAL A 104 8.91 16.50 -0.79
C VAL A 104 10.42 16.71 -0.74
N PRO A 105 11.22 15.92 -1.48
CA PRO A 105 12.66 16.16 -1.57
C PRO A 105 12.92 17.59 -2.01
N ALA A 106 13.80 18.30 -1.29
CA ALA A 106 14.26 19.60 -1.74
C ALA A 106 14.90 19.44 -3.13
N ALA A 107 14.58 20.37 -4.04
CA ALA A 107 15.26 20.40 -5.33
C ALA A 107 16.78 20.52 -5.08
N PRO A 108 17.62 19.81 -5.86
CA PRO A 108 19.05 19.98 -5.76
C PRO A 108 19.36 21.47 -5.98
N LEU A 109 20.03 22.09 -5.00
CA LEU A 109 20.51 23.46 -5.15
C LEU A 109 21.37 23.51 -6.42
N PRO A 110 21.22 24.52 -7.29
CA PRO A 110 22.17 24.71 -8.37
C PRO A 110 23.54 24.81 -7.73
N GLY A 111 24.44 23.88 -8.08
CA GLY A 111 25.82 23.94 -7.62
C GLY A 111 26.41 25.31 -7.96
N PRO A 112 27.40 25.80 -7.21
CA PRO A 112 28.05 27.06 -7.55
C PRO A 112 28.49 26.96 -9.00
N ASP A 113 27.92 27.83 -9.84
CA ASP A 113 28.25 27.96 -11.24
C ASP A 113 29.77 28.14 -11.32
N GLY A 114 30.45 27.10 -11.80
CA GLY A 114 31.88 27.10 -12.05
C GLY A 114 32.16 27.97 -13.25
N SER A 115 31.98 29.28 -13.08
CA SER A 115 32.53 30.31 -13.94
C SER A 115 34.03 30.41 -13.62
N GLU A 116 34.85 29.63 -14.34
CA GLU A 116 36.28 29.92 -14.54
C GLU A 116 36.48 30.73 -15.83
#